data_AF-A0A950G5Z2-F1
#
_entry.id   AF-A0A950G5Z2-F1
#
_cell.length_a   1.000
_cell.length_b   1.000
_cell.length_c   1.000
_cell.angle_alpha   90.00
_cell.angle_beta   90.00
_cell.angle_gamma   90.00
#
_symmetry.space_group_name_H-M   'P 1'
#
loop_
_entity.id
_entity.type
_entity.pdbx_description
1 polymer ?
#
loop_
_entity_poly.entity_id
_entity_poly.type
_entity_poly.pdbx_seq_one_letter_code
_entity_poly.pdbx_strand_id
1 'polypeptide(L)'
;MGICTTSIVEWLNRVPAVVWSGCIGALIAAGVSAFGVWSANRSSLTRLRAQHDYDREQSKLQREHDSKQKEEDRKAAIRREVYIAAVEEAHAIIAYMGAMVDRPLLAGDESEALQVFLKANAKVWLVADIEGARLSRELTNLVSELYFEALAAARPVREFMEFVRRLAERTQFHKAGLKQLDVDIADATEQGADGDKVNALVDRWNAKQEKVSELENKHAEMLRYTFPMRMTAYQAVSAKRSAVQTTLVRLVSALRAELHLAPNEAEFLAIHEDMLQRATAVLNRVLGEGPGAGPAR
;
A
#
# COMPACT_ATOMS: atom_id res chain seq x y z
N MET A 1 108.90 29.89 -11.02
CA MET A 1 107.62 30.10 -11.74
C MET A 1 106.65 30.81 -10.81
N GLY A 2 106.66 32.14 -10.82
CA GLY A 2 105.59 32.94 -10.21
C GLY A 2 104.58 33.26 -11.32
N ILE A 3 103.43 32.60 -11.29
CA ILE A 3 102.39 32.75 -12.31
C ILE A 3 101.04 33.01 -11.62
N CYS A 4 100.53 34.21 -11.87
CA CYS A 4 99.11 34.57 -11.99
C CYS A 4 98.14 34.40 -10.80
N THR A 5 98.53 34.69 -9.56
CA THR A 5 97.52 35.10 -8.55
C THR A 5 97.41 36.63 -8.40
N THR A 6 98.43 37.39 -8.77
CA THR A 6 98.42 38.87 -8.69
C THR A 6 97.50 39.53 -9.72
N SER A 7 97.27 38.90 -10.88
CA SER A 7 96.47 39.46 -11.98
C SER A 7 94.98 39.61 -11.62
N ILE A 8 94.40 38.62 -10.91
CA ILE A 8 93.01 38.70 -10.47
C ILE A 8 92.84 39.78 -9.39
N VAL A 9 93.82 39.91 -8.49
CA VAL A 9 93.79 40.88 -7.38
C VAL A 9 93.96 42.33 -7.89
N GLU A 10 94.86 42.57 -8.84
CA GLU A 10 94.99 43.90 -9.49
C GLU A 10 93.77 44.28 -10.31
N TRP A 11 93.15 43.32 -10.99
CA TRP A 11 91.91 43.54 -11.74
C TRP A 11 90.73 43.86 -10.81
N LEU A 12 90.61 43.14 -9.67
CA LEU A 12 89.62 43.44 -8.62
C LEU A 12 89.79 44.85 -8.03
N ASN A 13 91.03 45.32 -7.86
CA ASN A 13 91.34 46.65 -7.32
C ASN A 13 91.17 47.80 -8.32
N ARG A 14 91.06 47.54 -9.63
CA ARG A 14 90.78 48.56 -10.66
C ARG A 14 89.31 48.94 -10.77
N VAL A 15 88.42 48.07 -10.28
CA VAL A 15 86.98 48.34 -10.27
C VAL A 15 86.69 49.33 -9.14
N PRO A 16 86.05 50.48 -9.40
CA PRO A 16 85.78 51.48 -8.37
C PRO A 16 85.06 50.87 -7.17
N ALA A 17 85.46 51.25 -5.95
CA ALA A 17 84.85 50.75 -4.71
C ALA A 17 83.31 50.89 -4.69
N VAL A 18 82.78 51.87 -5.43
CA VAL A 18 81.34 52.09 -5.65
C VAL A 18 80.67 50.88 -6.32
N VAL A 19 81.30 50.26 -7.32
CA VAL A 19 80.77 49.08 -8.02
C VAL A 19 80.75 47.86 -7.11
N TRP A 20 81.80 47.65 -6.29
CA TRP A 20 81.83 46.58 -5.29
C TRP A 20 80.76 46.77 -4.21
N SER A 21 80.55 48.01 -3.75
CA SER A 21 79.49 48.34 -2.79
C SER A 21 78.09 48.11 -3.37
N GLY A 22 77.89 48.37 -4.67
CA GLY A 22 76.65 48.06 -5.40
C GLY A 22 76.41 46.55 -5.54
N CYS A 23 77.43 45.77 -5.87
CA CYS A 23 77.34 44.31 -5.95
C CYS A 23 77.03 43.66 -4.59
N ILE A 24 77.73 44.08 -3.52
CA ILE A 24 77.49 43.58 -2.16
C ILE A 24 76.10 44.00 -1.69
N GLY A 25 75.70 45.26 -1.93
CA GLY A 25 74.36 45.75 -1.61
C GLY A 25 73.25 44.99 -2.34
N ALA A 26 73.43 44.71 -3.64
CA ALA A 26 72.47 43.92 -4.42
C ALA A 26 72.37 42.47 -3.94
N LEU A 27 73.48 41.87 -3.50
CA LEU A 27 73.51 40.49 -3.00
C LEU A 27 72.83 40.38 -1.62
N ILE A 28 73.05 41.37 -0.75
CA ILE A 28 72.33 41.48 0.54
C ILE A 28 70.84 41.72 0.29
N ALA A 29 70.48 42.65 -0.61
CA ALA A 29 69.08 42.93 -0.95
C ALA A 29 68.40 41.68 -1.53
N ALA A 30 69.04 40.97 -2.46
CA ALA A 30 68.53 39.72 -3.03
C ALA A 30 68.40 38.62 -1.96
N GLY A 31 69.35 38.51 -1.04
CA GLY A 31 69.28 37.57 0.08
C GLY A 31 68.13 37.86 1.04
N VAL A 32 67.93 39.13 1.41
CA VAL A 32 66.81 39.57 2.26
C VAL A 32 65.47 39.38 1.55
N SER A 33 65.36 39.73 0.27
CA SER A 33 64.15 39.50 -0.52
C SER A 33 63.82 38.01 -0.69
N ALA A 34 64.82 37.17 -1.00
CA ALA A 34 64.63 35.73 -1.13
C ALA A 34 64.21 35.09 0.20
N PHE A 35 64.83 35.50 1.32
CA PHE A 35 64.46 35.04 2.66
C PHE A 35 63.05 35.52 3.06
N GLY A 36 62.70 36.77 2.75
CA GLY A 36 61.36 37.33 2.99
C GLY A 36 60.27 36.56 2.23
N VAL A 37 60.49 36.30 0.94
CA VAL A 37 59.57 35.51 0.10
C VAL A 37 59.49 34.06 0.57
N TRP A 38 60.63 33.43 0.92
CA TRP A 38 60.64 32.05 1.42
C TRP A 38 59.92 31.92 2.77
N SER A 39 60.14 32.85 3.70
CA SER A 39 59.48 32.88 5.01
C SER A 39 57.97 33.11 4.86
N ALA A 40 57.56 34.09 4.05
CA ALA A 40 56.14 34.36 3.76
C ALA A 40 55.46 33.16 3.08
N ASN A 41 56.12 32.53 2.10
CA ASN A 41 55.60 31.35 1.41
C ASN A 41 55.54 30.12 2.32
N ARG A 42 56.52 29.92 3.21
CA ARG A 42 56.52 28.81 4.17
C ARG A 42 55.35 28.91 5.14
N SER A 43 55.11 30.10 5.69
CA SER A 43 53.96 30.36 6.59
C SER A 43 52.62 30.16 5.86
N SER A 44 52.49 30.68 4.64
CA SER A 44 51.29 30.49 3.82
C SER A 44 51.03 29.02 3.49
N LEU A 45 52.06 28.26 3.10
CA LEU A 45 51.95 26.83 2.80
C LEU A 45 51.58 26.00 4.04
N THR A 46 52.12 26.32 5.22
CA THR A 46 51.73 25.64 6.46
C THR A 46 50.27 25.90 6.82
N ARG A 47 49.77 27.13 6.62
CA ARG A 47 48.36 27.47 6.86
C ARG A 47 47.44 26.78 5.85
N LEU A 48 47.81 26.75 4.58
CA LEU A 48 47.06 26.06 3.53
C LEU A 48 46.98 24.54 3.79
N ARG A 49 48.07 23.92 4.25
CA ARG A 49 48.06 22.50 4.64
C ARG A 49 47.13 22.26 5.82
N ALA A 50 47.24 23.06 6.88
CA ALA A 50 46.37 22.94 8.04
C ALA A 50 44.89 23.12 7.67
N GLN A 51 44.58 24.06 6.75
CA GLN A 51 43.23 24.25 6.24
C GLN A 51 42.75 23.06 5.41
N HIS A 52 43.59 22.54 4.51
CA HIS A 52 43.25 21.34 3.73
C HIS A 52 43.02 20.11 4.61
N ASP A 53 43.81 19.93 5.66
CA ASP A 53 43.65 18.84 6.61
C ASP A 53 42.33 18.98 7.38
N TYR A 54 42.02 20.19 7.86
CA TYR A 54 40.74 20.50 8.48
C TYR A 54 39.55 20.27 7.54
N ASP A 55 39.60 20.77 6.31
CA ASP A 55 38.54 20.61 5.30
C ASP A 55 38.34 19.13 4.94
N ARG A 56 39.43 18.34 4.93
CA ARG A 56 39.39 16.90 4.70
C ARG A 56 38.70 16.17 5.85
N GLU A 57 38.97 16.55 7.09
CA GLU A 57 38.31 15.98 8.27
C GLU A 57 36.82 16.30 8.29
N GLN A 58 36.45 17.56 8.07
CA GLN A 58 35.04 17.99 7.98
C GLN A 58 34.30 17.28 6.84
N SER A 59 34.93 17.17 5.67
CA SER A 59 34.35 16.45 4.53
C SER A 59 34.12 14.96 4.82
N LYS A 60 34.99 14.32 5.61
CA LYS A 60 34.79 12.92 6.03
C LYS A 60 33.59 12.80 6.97
N LEU A 61 33.52 13.65 7.99
CA LEU A 61 32.40 13.66 8.94
C LEU A 61 31.06 13.90 8.23
N GLN A 62 31.02 14.84 7.28
CA GLN A 62 29.83 15.10 6.48
C GLN A 62 29.42 13.89 5.65
N ARG A 63 30.37 13.23 4.96
CA ARG A 63 30.07 12.03 4.16
C ARG A 63 29.57 10.87 5.00
N GLU A 64 30.10 10.68 6.20
CA GLU A 64 29.65 9.65 7.14
C GLU A 64 28.21 9.93 7.61
N HIS A 65 27.91 11.19 7.94
CA HIS A 65 26.56 11.60 8.31
C HIS A 65 25.58 11.44 7.13
N ASP A 66 25.92 11.93 5.94
CA ASP A 66 25.11 11.78 4.73
C ASP A 66 24.87 10.31 4.38
N SER A 67 25.86 9.45 4.58
CA SER A 67 25.71 8.00 4.34
C SER A 67 24.70 7.39 5.32
N LYS A 68 24.78 7.74 6.60
CA LYS A 68 23.83 7.26 7.62
C LYS A 68 22.41 7.74 7.33
N GLN A 69 22.23 9.02 7.01
CA GLN A 69 20.92 9.57 6.65
C GLN A 69 20.34 8.88 5.42
N LYS A 70 21.14 8.64 4.38
CA LYS A 70 20.69 7.91 3.18
C LYS A 70 20.25 6.47 3.49
N GLU A 71 20.96 5.79 4.39
CA GLU A 71 20.56 4.45 4.83
C GLU A 71 19.25 4.47 5.62
N GLU A 72 19.06 5.44 6.51
CA GLU A 72 17.82 5.65 7.26
C GLU A 72 16.65 5.98 6.33
N ASP A 73 16.83 6.90 5.39
CA ASP A 73 15.83 7.27 4.39
C ASP A 73 15.43 6.06 3.53
N ARG A 74 16.40 5.23 3.12
CA ARG A 74 16.14 4.00 2.36
C ARG A 74 15.34 3.00 3.18
N LYS A 75 15.68 2.81 4.47
CA LYS A 75 14.93 1.93 5.37
C LYS A 75 13.50 2.45 5.56
N ALA A 76 13.32 3.75 5.79
CA ALA A 76 12.01 4.38 5.93
C ALA A 76 11.17 4.26 4.64
N ALA A 77 11.79 4.37 3.46
CA ALA A 77 11.11 4.14 2.19
C ALA A 77 10.61 2.69 2.05
N ILE A 78 11.45 1.70 2.34
CA ILE A 78 11.08 0.27 2.30
C ILE A 78 9.96 -0.03 3.31
N ARG A 79 10.07 0.48 4.54
CA ARG A 79 9.05 0.32 5.59
C ARG A 79 7.70 0.87 5.13
N ARG A 80 7.65 2.09 4.57
CA ARG A 80 6.42 2.69 4.06
C ARG A 80 5.74 1.82 3.00
N GLU A 81 6.48 1.35 2.00
CA GLU A 81 5.94 0.51 0.93
C GLU A 81 5.37 -0.81 1.49
N VAL A 82 6.13 -1.47 2.36
CA VAL A 82 5.71 -2.74 2.98
C VAL A 82 4.48 -2.56 3.86
N TYR A 83 4.44 -1.49 4.67
CA TYR A 83 3.34 -1.22 5.61
C TYR A 83 2.05 -0.89 4.87
N ILE A 84 2.12 -0.05 3.82
CA ILE A 84 0.96 0.29 3.00
C ILE A 84 0.37 -0.97 2.35
N ALA A 85 1.21 -1.77 1.68
CA ALA A 85 0.76 -2.99 1.03
C ALA A 85 0.13 -3.99 2.04
N ALA A 86 0.70 -4.13 3.23
CA ALA A 86 0.14 -5.03 4.25
C ALA A 86 -1.24 -4.55 4.74
N VAL A 87 -1.44 -3.25 4.93
CA VAL A 87 -2.72 -2.68 5.35
C VAL A 87 -3.77 -2.79 4.24
N GLU A 88 -3.40 -2.54 2.99
CA GLU A 88 -4.27 -2.72 1.82
C GLU A 88 -4.78 -4.17 1.73
N GLU A 89 -3.87 -5.14 1.80
CA GLU A 89 -4.24 -6.55 1.71
C GLU A 89 -5.02 -7.04 2.95
N ALA A 90 -4.78 -6.47 4.13
CA ALA A 90 -5.59 -6.74 5.32
C ALA A 90 -7.05 -6.29 5.14
N HIS A 91 -7.27 -5.13 4.52
CA HIS A 91 -8.63 -4.68 4.19
C HIS A 91 -9.25 -5.50 3.06
N ALA A 92 -8.46 -5.88 2.05
CA ALA A 92 -8.91 -6.71 0.94
C ALA A 92 -9.42 -8.09 1.42
N ILE A 93 -8.67 -8.77 2.31
CA ILE A 93 -9.12 -10.06 2.84
C ILE A 93 -10.36 -9.93 3.73
N ILE A 94 -10.49 -8.86 4.51
CA ILE A 94 -11.71 -8.58 5.31
C ILE A 94 -12.92 -8.38 4.38
N ALA A 95 -12.75 -7.63 3.29
CA ALA A 95 -13.81 -7.43 2.30
C ALA A 95 -14.17 -8.74 1.58
N TYR A 96 -13.15 -9.55 1.23
CA TYR A 96 -13.34 -10.87 0.65
C TYR A 96 -14.19 -11.79 1.53
N MET A 97 -13.89 -11.85 2.84
CA MET A 97 -14.66 -12.63 3.80
C MET A 97 -16.10 -12.13 3.92
N GLY A 98 -16.32 -10.80 3.87
CA GLY A 98 -17.66 -10.22 3.85
C GLY A 98 -18.48 -10.57 2.61
N ALA A 99 -17.83 -10.68 1.45
CA ALA A 99 -18.49 -11.04 0.18
C ALA A 99 -18.68 -12.56 -0.01
N MET A 100 -18.11 -13.39 0.87
CA MET A 100 -18.01 -14.83 0.68
C MET A 100 -19.38 -15.51 0.53
N VAL A 101 -20.41 -15.03 1.24
CA VAL A 101 -21.78 -15.56 1.16
C VAL A 101 -22.41 -15.45 -0.24
N ASP A 102 -21.97 -14.48 -1.04
CA ASP A 102 -22.48 -14.21 -2.39
C ASP A 102 -21.66 -14.87 -3.49
N ARG A 103 -20.46 -15.38 -3.18
CA ARG A 103 -19.57 -16.01 -4.17
C ARG A 103 -20.05 -17.43 -4.53
N PRO A 104 -20.02 -17.81 -5.83
CA PRO A 104 -20.29 -19.19 -6.24
C PRO A 104 -19.32 -20.19 -5.61
N LEU A 105 -19.75 -21.43 -5.38
CA LEU A 105 -18.90 -22.49 -4.80
C LEU A 105 -17.72 -22.88 -5.69
N LEU A 106 -17.87 -22.71 -7.00
CA LEU A 106 -16.87 -23.09 -8.01
C LEU A 106 -16.19 -21.88 -8.65
N ALA A 107 -16.11 -20.75 -7.94
CA ALA A 107 -15.64 -19.48 -8.49
C ALA A 107 -14.11 -19.39 -8.72
N GLY A 108 -13.34 -20.44 -8.43
CA GLY A 108 -11.87 -20.46 -8.59
C GLY A 108 -11.12 -20.78 -7.30
N ASP A 109 -9.87 -20.32 -7.20
CA ASP A 109 -9.02 -20.53 -6.03
C ASP A 109 -9.49 -19.67 -4.85
N GLU A 110 -10.22 -20.30 -3.92
CA GLU A 110 -10.72 -19.61 -2.73
C GLU A 110 -9.58 -19.13 -1.82
N SER A 111 -8.41 -19.77 -1.90
CA SER A 111 -7.27 -19.50 -1.03
C SER A 111 -6.41 -18.33 -1.49
N GLU A 112 -6.58 -17.85 -2.73
CA GLU A 112 -5.76 -16.78 -3.33
C GLU A 112 -5.75 -15.53 -2.44
N ALA A 113 -6.91 -15.07 -1.98
CA ALA A 113 -7.01 -13.87 -1.15
C ALA A 113 -6.25 -14.02 0.19
N LEU A 114 -6.31 -15.21 0.81
CA LEU A 114 -5.55 -15.49 2.03
C LEU A 114 -4.04 -15.52 1.74
N GLN A 115 -3.61 -16.15 0.65
CA GLN A 115 -2.20 -16.24 0.27
C GLN A 115 -1.59 -14.85 0.00
N VAL A 116 -2.31 -13.97 -0.69
CA VAL A 116 -1.88 -12.60 -0.97
C VAL A 116 -1.69 -11.83 0.34
N PHE A 117 -2.67 -11.89 1.24
CA PHE A 117 -2.56 -11.30 2.58
C PHE A 117 -1.36 -11.84 3.37
N LEU A 118 -1.19 -13.17 3.44
CA LEU A 118 -0.09 -13.80 4.15
C LEU A 118 1.27 -13.35 3.61
N LYS A 119 1.41 -13.25 2.28
CA LYS A 119 2.63 -12.78 1.61
C LYS A 119 2.92 -11.32 1.93
N ALA A 120 1.91 -10.45 1.92
CA ALA A 120 2.09 -9.04 2.25
C ALA A 120 2.47 -8.86 3.73
N ASN A 121 1.75 -9.54 4.64
CA ASN A 121 1.97 -9.40 6.07
C ASN A 121 3.30 -10.04 6.53
N ALA A 122 3.77 -11.10 5.88
CA ALA A 122 5.09 -11.68 6.15
C ALA A 122 6.25 -10.71 5.88
N LYS A 123 6.10 -9.75 4.95
CA LYS A 123 7.11 -8.72 4.70
C LYS A 123 7.25 -7.75 5.87
N VAL A 124 6.16 -7.50 6.60
CA VAL A 124 6.18 -6.64 7.80
C VAL A 124 7.14 -7.22 8.84
N TRP A 125 7.17 -8.55 9.00
CA TRP A 125 8.06 -9.22 9.96
C TRP A 125 9.56 -9.00 9.69
N LEU A 126 9.92 -8.67 8.45
CA LEU A 126 11.31 -8.45 8.05
C LEU A 126 11.79 -7.02 8.29
N VAL A 127 10.89 -6.04 8.30
CA VAL A 127 11.25 -4.61 8.27
C VAL A 127 10.76 -3.83 9.49
N ALA A 128 9.75 -4.34 10.19
CA ALA A 128 9.19 -3.74 11.39
C ALA A 128 10.03 -4.00 12.64
N ASP A 129 9.87 -3.13 13.63
CA ASP A 129 10.41 -3.35 14.95
C ASP A 129 9.61 -4.46 15.67
N ILE A 130 10.09 -4.88 16.84
CA ILE A 130 9.59 -6.08 17.54
C ILE A 130 8.07 -6.01 17.78
N GLU A 131 7.54 -4.85 18.15
CA GLU A 131 6.11 -4.68 18.43
C GLU A 131 5.26 -4.75 17.16
N GLY A 132 5.69 -4.11 16.07
CA GLY A 132 5.03 -4.21 14.77
C GLY A 132 5.04 -5.64 14.23
N ALA A 133 6.16 -6.35 14.36
CA ALA A 133 6.27 -7.76 13.98
C ALA A 133 5.35 -8.67 14.83
N ARG A 134 5.28 -8.43 16.15
CA ARG A 134 4.40 -9.16 17.07
C ARG A 134 2.93 -8.99 16.70
N LEU A 135 2.47 -7.75 16.54
CA LEU A 135 1.10 -7.42 16.15
C LEU A 135 0.75 -7.95 14.76
N SER A 136 1.69 -7.89 13.81
CA SER A 136 1.50 -8.46 12.47
C SER A 136 1.28 -9.98 12.53
N ARG A 137 2.06 -10.70 13.34
CA ARG A 137 1.86 -12.15 13.52
C ARG A 137 0.53 -12.49 14.20
N GLU A 138 0.15 -11.72 15.21
CA GLU A 138 -1.15 -11.83 15.87
C GLU A 138 -2.30 -11.62 14.86
N LEU A 139 -2.19 -10.57 14.02
CA LEU A 139 -3.14 -10.31 12.94
C LEU A 139 -3.23 -11.48 11.95
N THR A 140 -2.09 -12.05 11.53
CA THR A 140 -2.06 -13.22 10.63
C THR A 140 -2.88 -14.38 11.20
N ASN A 141 -2.69 -14.69 12.48
CA ASN A 141 -3.40 -15.79 13.13
C ASN A 141 -4.90 -15.52 13.18
N LEU A 142 -5.30 -14.33 13.66
CA LEU A 142 -6.70 -13.93 13.76
C LEU A 142 -7.40 -13.92 12.39
N VAL A 143 -6.74 -13.42 11.35
CA VAL A 143 -7.29 -13.42 9.98
C VAL A 143 -7.44 -14.83 9.44
N SER A 144 -6.48 -15.72 9.71
CA SER A 144 -6.54 -17.11 9.24
C SER A 144 -7.67 -17.88 9.94
N GLU A 145 -7.84 -17.70 11.26
CA GLU A 145 -8.98 -18.24 12.00
C GLU A 145 -10.31 -17.70 11.48
N LEU A 146 -10.43 -16.38 11.32
CA LEU A 146 -11.62 -15.73 10.79
C LEU A 146 -11.93 -16.21 9.37
N TYR A 147 -10.92 -16.43 8.53
CA TYR A 147 -11.09 -16.92 7.17
C TYR A 147 -11.73 -18.32 7.15
N PHE A 148 -11.23 -19.27 7.94
CA PHE A 148 -11.81 -20.61 7.99
C PHE A 148 -13.21 -20.62 8.60
N GLU A 149 -13.46 -19.79 9.61
CA GLU A 149 -14.81 -19.63 10.17
C GLU A 149 -15.78 -19.01 9.18
N ALA A 150 -15.36 -17.97 8.44
CA ALA A 150 -16.15 -17.37 7.38
C ALA A 150 -16.46 -18.38 6.27
N LEU A 151 -15.48 -19.21 5.89
CA LEU A 151 -15.68 -20.28 4.91
C LEU A 151 -16.72 -21.29 5.37
N ALA A 152 -16.60 -21.77 6.60
CA ALA A 152 -17.57 -22.71 7.18
C ALA A 152 -18.97 -22.09 7.30
N ALA A 153 -19.07 -20.85 7.77
CA ALA A 153 -20.33 -20.14 7.97
C ALA A 153 -21.02 -19.77 6.64
N ALA A 154 -20.25 -19.40 5.62
CA ALA A 154 -20.77 -19.03 4.31
C ALA A 154 -21.23 -20.23 3.47
N ARG A 155 -20.64 -21.42 3.67
CA ARG A 155 -20.93 -22.61 2.87
C ARG A 155 -22.42 -22.94 2.71
N PRO A 156 -23.24 -23.07 3.77
CA PRO A 156 -24.67 -23.38 3.62
C PRO A 156 -25.43 -22.30 2.84
N VAL A 157 -25.06 -21.03 3.01
CA VAL A 157 -25.65 -19.92 2.24
C VAL A 157 -25.29 -20.05 0.76
N ARG A 158 -24.02 -20.33 0.46
CA ARG A 158 -23.53 -20.47 -0.92
C ARG A 158 -24.16 -21.66 -1.63
N GLU A 159 -24.28 -22.81 -0.95
CA GLU A 159 -24.98 -24.00 -1.46
C GLU A 159 -26.44 -23.67 -1.82
N PHE A 160 -27.15 -22.93 -0.96
CA PHE A 160 -28.51 -22.49 -1.27
C PHE A 160 -28.55 -21.48 -2.43
N MET A 161 -27.61 -20.54 -2.47
CA MET A 161 -27.51 -19.55 -3.53
C MET A 161 -27.28 -20.18 -4.91
N GLU A 162 -26.70 -21.38 -5.03
CA GLU A 162 -26.63 -22.09 -6.32
C GLU A 162 -28.02 -22.45 -6.88
N PHE A 163 -29.01 -22.72 -6.02
CA PHE A 163 -30.39 -22.90 -6.47
C PHE A 163 -31.00 -21.59 -6.96
N VAL A 164 -30.72 -20.49 -6.25
CA VAL A 164 -31.18 -19.14 -6.62
C VAL A 164 -30.59 -18.73 -7.98
N ARG A 165 -29.28 -18.93 -8.19
CA ARG A 165 -28.62 -18.64 -9.47
C ARG A 165 -29.21 -19.44 -10.62
N ARG A 166 -29.43 -20.75 -10.44
CA ARG A 166 -30.10 -21.59 -11.46
C ARG A 166 -31.52 -21.12 -11.78
N LEU A 167 -32.27 -20.62 -10.81
CA LEU A 167 -33.58 -20.02 -11.07
C LEU A 167 -33.46 -18.74 -11.90
N ALA A 168 -32.48 -17.89 -11.60
CA ALA A 168 -32.22 -16.68 -12.36
C ALA A 168 -31.84 -16.99 -13.82
N GLU A 169 -30.96 -17.97 -14.04
CA GLU A 169 -30.59 -18.46 -15.39
C GLU A 169 -31.81 -18.97 -16.17
N ARG A 170 -32.66 -19.80 -15.54
CA ARG A 170 -33.91 -20.27 -16.17
C ARG A 170 -34.85 -19.12 -16.51
N THR A 171 -34.98 -18.15 -15.61
CA THR A 171 -35.79 -16.94 -15.84
C THR A 171 -35.28 -16.17 -17.05
N GLN A 172 -33.96 -15.98 -17.14
CA GLN A 172 -33.34 -15.30 -18.28
C GLN A 172 -33.57 -16.06 -19.59
N PHE A 173 -33.47 -17.39 -19.58
CA PHE A 173 -33.79 -18.24 -20.74
C PHE A 173 -35.24 -18.04 -21.22
N HIS A 174 -36.21 -18.07 -20.29
CA HIS A 174 -37.62 -17.84 -20.65
C HIS A 174 -37.88 -16.42 -21.16
N LYS A 175 -37.25 -15.39 -20.56
CA LYS A 175 -37.32 -14.01 -21.04
C LYS A 175 -36.76 -13.83 -22.44
N ALA A 176 -35.63 -14.46 -22.76
CA ALA A 176 -35.07 -14.43 -24.10
C ALA A 176 -36.06 -15.01 -25.13
N GLY A 177 -36.73 -16.10 -24.75
CA GLY A 177 -37.73 -16.70 -25.62
C GLY A 177 -39.10 -15.98 -25.64
N LEU A 178 -39.39 -15.05 -24.74
CA LEU A 178 -40.54 -14.13 -24.87
C LEU A 178 -40.25 -13.09 -25.95
N LYS A 179 -39.04 -12.51 -25.93
CA LYS A 179 -38.60 -11.56 -26.97
C LYS A 179 -38.67 -12.16 -28.37
N GLN A 180 -38.35 -13.45 -28.50
CA GLN A 180 -38.52 -14.14 -29.79
C GLN A 180 -39.99 -14.24 -30.21
N LEU A 181 -40.89 -14.57 -29.27
CA LEU A 181 -42.33 -14.61 -29.56
C LEU A 181 -42.89 -13.22 -29.91
N ASP A 182 -42.38 -12.15 -29.30
CA ASP A 182 -42.75 -10.78 -29.67
C ASP A 182 -42.43 -10.50 -31.14
N VAL A 183 -41.26 -10.93 -31.61
CA VAL A 183 -40.86 -10.83 -33.03
C VAL A 183 -41.75 -11.69 -33.92
N ASP A 184 -41.99 -12.95 -33.54
CA ASP A 184 -42.84 -13.87 -34.32
C ASP A 184 -44.28 -13.34 -34.46
N ILE A 185 -44.83 -12.70 -33.42
CA ILE A 185 -46.16 -12.07 -33.44
C ILE A 185 -46.17 -10.86 -34.37
N ALA A 186 -45.15 -10.00 -34.31
CA ALA A 186 -45.01 -8.84 -35.19
C ALA A 186 -44.93 -9.28 -36.65
N ASP A 187 -44.05 -10.22 -36.97
CA ASP A 187 -43.86 -10.76 -38.32
C ASP A 187 -45.14 -11.40 -38.87
N ALA A 188 -45.85 -12.19 -38.05
CA ALA A 188 -47.12 -12.79 -38.46
C ALA A 188 -48.19 -11.74 -38.74
N THR A 189 -48.23 -10.67 -37.95
CA THR A 189 -49.18 -9.56 -38.13
C THR A 189 -48.87 -8.77 -39.41
N GLU A 190 -47.59 -8.48 -39.68
CA GLU A 190 -47.15 -7.78 -40.91
C GLU A 190 -47.41 -8.60 -42.18
N GLN A 191 -47.27 -9.92 -42.09
CA GLN A 191 -47.56 -10.84 -43.19
C GLN A 191 -49.05 -11.07 -43.44
N GLY A 192 -49.94 -10.45 -42.65
CA GLY A 192 -51.38 -10.65 -42.75
C GLY A 192 -51.81 -12.08 -42.43
N ALA A 193 -51.14 -12.73 -41.49
CA ALA A 193 -51.56 -14.04 -41.01
C ALA A 193 -53.00 -14.01 -40.47
N ASP A 194 -53.68 -15.15 -40.59
CA ASP A 194 -55.00 -15.36 -39.99
C ASP A 194 -54.97 -15.11 -38.47
N GLY A 195 -56.07 -14.58 -37.94
CA GLY A 195 -56.27 -14.32 -36.52
C GLY A 195 -56.05 -15.57 -35.67
N ASP A 196 -56.41 -16.76 -36.14
CA ASP A 196 -56.18 -18.01 -35.40
C ASP A 196 -54.68 -18.28 -35.18
N LYS A 197 -53.83 -17.98 -36.19
CA LYS A 197 -52.38 -18.14 -36.09
C LYS A 197 -51.76 -17.12 -35.14
N VAL A 198 -52.22 -15.87 -35.19
CA VAL A 198 -51.76 -14.81 -34.26
C VAL A 198 -52.18 -15.13 -32.83
N ASN A 199 -53.44 -15.54 -32.61
CA ASN A 199 -53.96 -15.94 -31.30
C ASN A 199 -53.17 -17.10 -30.70
N ALA A 200 -52.81 -18.11 -31.51
CA ALA A 200 -51.98 -19.22 -31.04
C ALA A 200 -50.57 -18.77 -30.59
N LEU A 201 -49.98 -17.75 -31.21
CA LEU A 201 -48.70 -17.16 -30.77
C LEU A 201 -48.87 -16.37 -29.47
N VAL A 202 -49.96 -15.59 -29.36
CA VAL A 202 -50.31 -14.84 -28.15
C VAL A 202 -50.55 -15.78 -26.97
N ASP A 203 -51.23 -16.91 -27.16
CA ASP A 203 -51.44 -17.93 -26.12
C ASP A 203 -50.11 -18.53 -25.63
N ARG A 204 -49.19 -18.83 -26.56
CA ARG A 204 -47.83 -19.29 -26.22
C ARG A 204 -47.05 -18.23 -25.45
N TRP A 205 -47.20 -16.96 -25.84
CA TRP A 205 -46.58 -15.83 -25.14
C TRP A 205 -47.12 -15.72 -23.72
N ASN A 206 -48.44 -15.75 -23.55
CA ASN A 206 -49.12 -15.68 -22.24
C ASN A 206 -48.65 -16.82 -21.32
N ALA A 207 -48.63 -18.07 -21.80
CA ALA A 207 -48.16 -19.21 -21.02
C ALA A 207 -46.68 -19.06 -20.60
N LYS A 208 -45.84 -18.51 -21.47
CA LYS A 208 -44.43 -18.27 -21.16
C LYS A 208 -44.23 -17.10 -20.20
N GLN A 209 -45.05 -16.05 -20.29
CA GLN A 209 -45.07 -14.90 -19.39
C GLN A 209 -45.54 -15.31 -17.98
N GLU A 210 -46.54 -16.19 -17.89
CA GLU A 210 -46.94 -16.81 -16.63
C GLU A 210 -45.77 -17.58 -16.01
N LYS A 211 -45.03 -18.36 -16.81
CA LYS A 211 -43.86 -19.09 -16.33
C LYS A 211 -42.73 -18.18 -15.84
N VAL A 212 -42.48 -17.06 -16.52
CA VAL A 212 -41.51 -16.04 -16.06
C VAL A 212 -41.95 -15.48 -14.71
N SER A 213 -43.22 -15.07 -14.57
CA SER A 213 -43.76 -14.55 -13.33
C SER A 213 -43.64 -15.56 -12.17
N GLU A 214 -43.94 -16.84 -12.42
CA GLU A 214 -43.76 -17.92 -11.44
C GLU A 214 -42.31 -18.05 -10.97
N LEU A 215 -41.36 -18.04 -11.91
CA LEU A 215 -39.93 -18.15 -11.59
C LEU A 215 -39.40 -16.92 -10.84
N GLU A 216 -39.85 -15.72 -11.19
CA GLU A 216 -39.48 -14.48 -10.49
C GLU A 216 -40.02 -14.45 -9.06
N ASN A 217 -41.28 -14.84 -8.86
CA ASN A 217 -41.88 -14.96 -7.53
C ASN A 217 -41.11 -15.98 -6.68
N LYS A 218 -40.80 -17.16 -7.24
CA LYS A 218 -40.01 -18.18 -6.56
C LYS A 218 -38.60 -17.71 -6.26
N HIS A 219 -37.96 -16.96 -7.16
CA HIS A 219 -36.64 -16.38 -6.92
C HIS A 219 -36.67 -15.37 -5.76
N ALA A 220 -37.67 -14.49 -5.71
CA ALA A 220 -37.86 -13.54 -4.62
C ALA A 220 -38.11 -14.24 -3.27
N GLU A 221 -38.93 -15.29 -3.26
CA GLU A 221 -39.19 -16.13 -2.08
C GLU A 221 -37.90 -16.81 -1.58
N MET A 222 -37.13 -17.42 -2.48
CA MET A 222 -35.87 -18.08 -2.12
C MET A 222 -34.85 -17.08 -1.57
N LEU A 223 -34.75 -15.87 -2.13
CA LEU A 223 -33.91 -14.81 -1.57
C LEU A 223 -34.31 -14.44 -0.15
N ARG A 224 -35.61 -14.27 0.13
CA ARG A 224 -36.11 -14.03 1.49
C ARG A 224 -35.73 -15.17 2.43
N TYR A 225 -35.82 -16.42 1.97
CA TYR A 225 -35.41 -17.59 2.75
C TYR A 225 -33.91 -17.60 3.09
N THR A 226 -33.04 -17.04 2.25
CA THR A 226 -31.60 -16.95 2.57
C THR A 226 -31.26 -15.93 3.64
N PHE A 227 -32.15 -14.97 3.91
CA PHE A 227 -31.82 -13.84 4.77
C PHE A 227 -31.44 -14.26 6.21
N PRO A 228 -32.21 -15.14 6.90
CA PRO A 228 -31.79 -15.67 8.19
C PRO A 228 -30.46 -16.43 8.14
N MET A 229 -30.21 -17.19 7.07
CA MET A 229 -28.95 -17.95 6.93
C MET A 229 -27.74 -17.01 6.79
N ARG A 230 -27.88 -15.96 5.97
CA ARG A 230 -26.87 -14.90 5.82
C ARG A 230 -26.60 -14.22 7.16
N MET A 231 -27.65 -14.00 7.94
CA MET A 231 -27.52 -13.38 9.25
C MET A 231 -26.77 -14.26 10.24
N THR A 232 -27.15 -15.54 10.35
CA THR A 232 -26.45 -16.51 11.19
C THR A 232 -24.97 -16.59 10.80
N ALA A 233 -24.68 -16.60 9.49
CA ALA A 233 -23.30 -16.61 9.00
C ALA A 233 -22.53 -15.34 9.42
N TYR A 234 -23.16 -14.16 9.30
CA TYR A 234 -22.56 -12.90 9.75
C TYR A 234 -22.31 -12.88 11.27
N GLN A 235 -23.29 -13.29 12.06
CA GLN A 235 -23.19 -13.32 13.53
C GLN A 235 -22.06 -14.25 13.98
N ALA A 236 -21.93 -15.41 13.35
CA ALA A 236 -20.87 -16.39 13.66
C ALA A 236 -19.46 -15.81 13.55
N VAL A 237 -19.23 -14.88 12.62
CA VAL A 237 -17.90 -14.29 12.38
C VAL A 237 -17.71 -12.91 13.01
N SER A 238 -18.77 -12.30 13.53
CA SER A 238 -18.78 -10.90 13.99
C SER A 238 -17.78 -10.61 15.12
N ALA A 239 -17.72 -11.48 16.13
CA ALA A 239 -16.82 -11.32 17.27
C ALA A 239 -15.35 -11.39 16.84
N LYS A 240 -14.98 -12.37 16.00
CA LYS A 240 -13.62 -12.51 15.48
C LYS A 240 -13.24 -11.37 14.54
N ARG A 241 -14.18 -10.86 13.76
CA ARG A 241 -13.97 -9.66 12.92
C ARG A 241 -13.60 -8.45 13.77
N SER A 242 -14.28 -8.23 14.90
CA SER A 242 -13.94 -7.13 15.82
C SER A 242 -12.51 -7.27 16.38
N ALA A 243 -12.11 -8.48 16.77
CA ALA A 243 -10.74 -8.76 17.22
C ALA A 243 -9.71 -8.47 16.11
N VAL A 244 -9.94 -8.94 14.88
CA VAL A 244 -9.08 -8.65 13.72
C VAL A 244 -8.94 -7.15 13.48
N GLN A 245 -10.04 -6.40 13.49
CA GLN A 245 -10.02 -4.96 13.22
C GLN A 245 -9.33 -4.18 14.35
N THR A 246 -9.54 -4.57 15.61
CA THR A 246 -8.83 -3.99 16.76
C THR A 246 -7.32 -4.22 16.65
N THR A 247 -6.89 -5.44 16.35
CA THR A 247 -5.46 -5.76 16.16
C THR A 247 -4.88 -5.04 14.95
N LEU A 248 -5.64 -4.86 13.87
CA LEU A 248 -5.22 -4.06 12.71
C LEU A 248 -5.01 -2.58 13.09
N VAL A 249 -5.90 -1.98 13.87
CA VAL A 249 -5.74 -0.60 14.37
C VAL A 249 -4.47 -0.45 15.21
N ARG A 250 -4.21 -1.41 16.11
CA ARG A 250 -2.98 -1.45 16.93
C ARG A 250 -1.74 -1.58 16.06
N LEU A 251 -1.77 -2.49 15.09
CA LEU A 251 -0.68 -2.68 14.13
C LEU A 251 -0.40 -1.36 13.39
N VAL A 252 -1.42 -0.73 12.80
CA VAL A 252 -1.26 0.55 12.09
C VAL A 252 -0.67 1.63 12.99
N SER A 253 -1.11 1.70 14.24
CA SER A 253 -0.59 2.68 15.22
C SER A 253 0.89 2.44 15.54
N ALA A 254 1.30 1.18 15.72
CA ALA A 254 2.69 0.80 15.91
C ALA A 254 3.55 1.12 14.67
N LEU A 255 3.07 0.77 13.47
CA LEU A 255 3.77 1.05 12.21
C LEU A 255 3.90 2.56 11.95
N ARG A 256 2.92 3.37 12.36
CA ARG A 256 3.01 4.85 12.32
C ARG A 256 4.11 5.36 13.24
N ALA A 257 4.21 4.83 14.46
CA ALA A 257 5.26 5.18 15.41
C ALA A 257 6.67 4.95 14.82
N GLU A 258 6.86 3.81 14.15
CA GLU A 258 8.13 3.45 13.48
C GLU A 258 8.49 4.37 12.30
N LEU A 259 7.50 5.03 11.71
CA LEU A 259 7.66 6.02 10.65
C LEU A 259 7.76 7.46 11.18
N HIS A 260 7.96 7.63 12.49
CA HIS A 260 7.98 8.93 13.18
C HIS A 260 6.69 9.74 13.01
N LEU A 261 5.55 9.06 12.82
CA LEU A 261 4.22 9.66 12.82
C LEU A 261 3.57 9.46 14.18
N ALA A 262 2.66 10.37 14.55
CA ALA A 262 1.87 10.23 15.76
C ALA A 262 1.05 8.92 15.72
N PRO A 263 1.20 8.01 16.71
CA PRO A 263 0.53 6.70 16.70
C PRO A 263 -0.99 6.81 16.78
N ASN A 264 -1.50 7.70 17.65
CA ASN A 264 -2.91 8.00 17.88
C ASN A 264 -3.80 6.75 18.10
N GLU A 265 -3.26 5.70 18.75
CA GLU A 265 -3.97 4.43 18.93
C GLU A 265 -5.33 4.60 19.60
N ALA A 266 -5.40 5.36 20.70
CA ALA A 266 -6.65 5.59 21.42
C ALA A 266 -7.72 6.29 20.56
N GLU A 267 -7.31 7.24 19.72
CA GLU A 267 -8.22 7.94 18.80
C GLU A 267 -8.73 6.99 17.71
N PHE A 268 -7.84 6.19 17.11
CA PHE A 268 -8.24 5.21 16.09
C PHE A 268 -9.13 4.11 16.66
N LEU A 269 -8.87 3.64 17.88
CA LEU A 269 -9.73 2.68 18.56
C LEU A 269 -11.11 3.28 18.87
N ALA A 270 -11.18 4.55 19.29
CA ALA A 270 -12.46 5.23 19.51
C ALA A 270 -13.26 5.39 18.20
N ILE A 271 -12.60 5.74 17.09
CA ILE A 271 -13.22 5.80 15.76
C ILE A 271 -13.72 4.41 15.34
N HIS A 272 -12.91 3.37 15.57
CA HIS A 272 -13.28 1.99 15.24
C HIS A 272 -14.52 1.52 16.00
N GLU A 273 -14.58 1.78 17.31
CA GLU A 273 -15.71 1.45 18.17
C GLU A 273 -16.99 2.17 17.72
N ASP A 274 -16.92 3.48 17.43
CA ASP A 274 -18.02 4.25 16.88
C ASP A 274 -18.52 3.68 15.53
N MET A 275 -17.61 3.26 14.65
CA MET A 275 -17.97 2.56 13.41
C MET A 275 -18.69 1.24 13.65
N LEU A 276 -18.23 0.43 14.62
CA LEU A 276 -18.86 -0.83 15.00
C LEU A 276 -20.27 -0.61 15.56
N GLN A 277 -20.43 0.38 16.44
CA GLN A 277 -21.74 0.73 17.01
C GLN A 277 -22.72 1.17 15.91
N ARG A 278 -22.29 2.03 14.98
CA ARG A 278 -23.12 2.43 13.84
C ARG A 278 -23.49 1.24 12.94
N ALA A 279 -22.52 0.39 12.61
CA ALA A 279 -22.77 -0.79 11.78
C ALA A 279 -23.77 -1.75 12.46
N THR A 280 -23.63 -1.96 13.76
CA THR A 280 -24.53 -2.80 14.56
C THR A 280 -25.92 -2.19 14.65
N ALA A 281 -26.04 -0.88 14.83
CA ALA A 281 -27.34 -0.20 14.84
C ALA A 281 -28.08 -0.31 13.49
N VAL A 282 -27.35 -0.21 12.37
CA VAL A 282 -27.91 -0.44 11.02
C VAL A 282 -28.37 -1.89 10.88
N LEU A 283 -27.54 -2.85 11.31
CA LEU A 283 -27.89 -4.26 11.26
C LEU A 283 -29.16 -4.57 12.06
N ASN A 284 -29.24 -4.11 13.32
CA ASN A 284 -30.40 -4.31 14.19
C ASN A 284 -31.67 -3.66 13.62
N ARG A 285 -31.54 -2.52 12.93
CA ARG A 285 -32.66 -1.89 12.22
C ARG A 285 -33.15 -2.74 11.06
N VAL A 286 -32.23 -3.27 10.25
CA VAL A 286 -32.57 -4.16 9.13
C VAL A 286 -33.19 -5.47 9.64
N LEU A 287 -32.80 -5.93 10.83
CA LEU A 287 -33.33 -7.12 11.50
C LEU A 287 -34.67 -6.92 12.21
N GLY A 288 -35.14 -5.69 12.38
CA GLY A 288 -36.37 -5.41 13.14
C GLY A 288 -36.21 -5.54 14.67
N GLU A 289 -34.98 -5.59 15.19
CA GLU A 289 -34.68 -5.67 16.63
C GLU A 289 -34.48 -4.27 17.27
N GLY A 290 -34.78 -3.20 16.54
CA GLY A 290 -34.66 -1.82 17.04
C GLY A 290 -35.91 -1.31 17.78
N PRO A 291 -35.77 -0.43 18.80
CA PRO A 291 -36.89 0.24 19.43
C PRO A 291 -37.58 1.16 18.41
N GLY A 292 -38.66 0.66 17.78
CA GLY A 292 -39.39 1.36 16.72
C GLY A 292 -39.70 0.52 15.49
N ALA A 293 -39.30 -0.75 15.42
CA ALA A 293 -39.72 -1.65 14.34
C ALA A 293 -41.20 -2.04 14.51
N GLY A 294 -42.09 -1.19 14.00
CA GLY A 294 -43.46 -1.60 13.68
C GLY A 294 -43.44 -2.76 12.68
N PRO A 295 -44.45 -3.64 12.69
CA PRO A 295 -44.47 -4.82 11.84
C PRO A 295 -44.31 -4.40 10.37
N ALA A 296 -43.29 -4.97 9.71
CA ALA A 296 -43.06 -4.78 8.29
C ALA A 296 -44.33 -5.23 7.53
N ARG A 297 -45.00 -4.29 6.87
CA ARG A 297 -46.09 -4.55 5.92
C ARG A 297 -45.52 -4.94 4.57
#